data_AF-A0A972NC18-F1
#
_entry.id   AF-A0A972NC18-F1
#
_cell.length_a   1.000
_cell.length_b   1.000
_cell.length_c   1.000
_cell.angle_alpha   90.00
_cell.angle_beta   90.00
_cell.angle_gamma   90.00
#
_symmetry.space_group_name_H-M   'P 1'
#
loop_
_entity.id
_entity.type
_entity.pdbx_description
1 polymer ?
#
loop_
_entity_poly.entity_id
_entity_poly.type
_entity_poly.pdbx_seq_one_letter_code
_entity_poly.pdbx_strand_id
1 'polypeptide(L)' 'MEDKEKLLSLMRFWLFGTFVIVFAAVTAYIGLFTNRDAFAALKAGAPIWGLTAVLAVIWYYLYKWYLNRK' A
#
# COMPACT_ATOMS: atom_id res chain seq x y z
N MET A 1 -19.85 -2.72 19.06
CA MET A 1 -18.84 -1.67 18.81
C MET A 1 -17.45 -2.30 18.68
N GLU A 2 -17.04 -3.15 19.62
CA GLU A 2 -15.70 -3.78 19.68
C GLU A 2 -15.31 -4.63 18.45
N ASP A 3 -16.25 -5.42 17.89
CA ASP A 3 -15.94 -6.30 16.75
C ASP A 3 -15.64 -5.54 15.45
N LYS A 4 -16.31 -4.39 15.24
CA LYS A 4 -16.08 -3.54 14.06
C LYS A 4 -14.70 -2.87 14.13
N GLU A 5 -14.26 -2.49 15.32
CA GLU A 5 -12.91 -1.93 15.53
C GLU A 5 -11.82 -2.98 15.33
N LYS A 6 -12.02 -4.22 15.81
CA LYS A 6 -11.11 -5.35 15.54
C LYS A 6 -10.97 -5.63 14.04
N LEU A 7 -12.08 -5.63 13.29
CA LEU A 7 -12.06 -5.81 11.84
C LEU A 7 -11.35 -4.65 11.12
N LEU A 8 -11.59 -3.40 11.52
CA LEU A 8 -10.89 -2.23 10.96
C LEU A 8 -9.39 -2.24 11.24
N SER A 9 -8.99 -2.67 12.44
CA SER A 9 -7.58 -2.84 12.82
C SER A 9 -6.89 -3.91 11.97
N LEU A 10 -7.52 -5.08 11.83
CA LEU A 10 -7.01 -6.17 10.99
C LEU A 10 -6.86 -5.74 9.53
N MET A 11 -7.79 -4.93 9.04
CA MET A 11 -7.79 -4.44 7.67
C MET A 11 -6.70 -3.38 7.43
N ARG A 12 -6.40 -2.51 8.42
CA ARG A 12 -5.21 -1.63 8.38
C ARG A 12 -3.92 -2.44 8.32
N PHE A 13 -3.81 -3.50 9.10
CA PHE A 13 -2.65 -4.39 9.08
C PHE A 13 -2.47 -5.03 7.69
N TRP A 14 -3.56 -5.53 7.10
CA TRP A 14 -3.55 -6.08 5.75
C TRP A 14 -3.14 -5.08 4.68
N LEU A 15 -3.71 -3.87 4.70
CA LEU A 15 -3.37 -2.82 3.75
C LEU A 15 -1.92 -2.36 3.90
N PHE A 16 -1.41 -2.27 5.13
CA PHE A 16 -0.02 -1.95 5.38
C PHE A 16 0.91 -3.06 4.86
N GLY A 17 0.59 -4.33 5.13
CA GLY A 17 1.37 -5.46 4.63
C GLY A 17 1.40 -5.49 3.10
N THR A 18 0.27 -5.26 2.44
CA THR A 18 0.18 -5.21 0.97
C THR A 18 1.02 -4.06 0.42
N PHE A 19 0.97 -2.89 1.06
CA PHE A 19 1.80 -1.74 0.69
C PHE A 19 3.30 -2.05 0.81
N VAL A 20 3.73 -2.67 1.91
CA VAL A 20 5.14 -3.05 2.13
C VAL A 20 5.61 -4.07 1.09
N ILE A 21 4.78 -5.07 0.75
CA ILE A 21 5.11 -6.06 -0.28
C ILE A 21 5.28 -5.37 -1.64
N VAL A 22 4.36 -4.49 -2.02
CA VAL A 22 4.44 -3.76 -3.29
C VAL A 22 5.65 -2.82 -3.30
N PHE A 23 5.91 -2.13 -2.19
CA PHE A 23 7.09 -1.28 -2.05
C PHE A 23 8.38 -2.08 -2.24
N ALA A 24 8.50 -3.22 -1.57
CA ALA A 24 9.67 -4.10 -1.69
C ALA A 24 9.79 -4.68 -3.11
N ALA A 25 8.71 -5.15 -3.71
CA ALA A 25 8.70 -5.69 -5.07
C ALA A 25 9.12 -4.65 -6.11
N VAL A 26 8.59 -3.43 -6.01
CA VAL A 26 8.94 -2.31 -6.91
C VAL A 26 10.39 -1.89 -6.68
N THR A 27 10.84 -1.79 -5.43
CA THR A 27 12.24 -1.47 -5.11
C THR A 27 13.20 -2.51 -5.67
N ALA A 28 12.89 -3.79 -5.51
CA ALA A 28 13.70 -4.90 -6.02
C ALA A 28 13.71 -4.93 -7.56
N TYR A 29 12.55 -4.76 -8.20
CA TYR A 29 12.42 -4.74 -9.66
C TYR A 29 13.25 -3.62 -10.27
N ILE A 30 13.09 -2.41 -9.73
CA ILE A 30 13.81 -1.25 -10.25
C ILE A 30 15.32 -1.38 -9.97
N GLY A 31 15.71 -1.85 -8.79
CA GLY A 31 17.11 -2.10 -8.45
C GLY A 31 17.83 -3.10 -9.36
N LEU A 32 17.09 -4.06 -9.92
CA LEU A 32 17.60 -5.02 -10.92
C LEU A 32 17.76 -4.39 -12.31
N PHE A 33 16.90 -3.44 -12.70
CA PHE A 33 16.87 -2.86 -14.05
C PHE A 33 17.72 -1.59 -14.22
N THR A 34 17.99 -0.82 -13.15
CA THR A 34 18.75 0.45 -13.26
C THR A 34 20.24 0.33 -12.96
N ASN A 35 20.83 -0.87 -12.96
CA ASN A 35 22.28 -1.07 -12.83
C ASN A 35 22.91 -0.35 -11.61
N ARG A 36 22.18 -0.29 -10.48
CA ARG A 36 22.51 0.41 -9.21
C ARG A 36 22.40 1.94 -9.19
N ASP A 37 21.84 2.59 -10.20
CA ASP A 37 21.50 4.01 -10.10
C ASP A 37 20.26 4.21 -9.21
N ALA A 38 20.51 4.38 -7.91
CA ALA A 38 19.49 4.55 -6.87
C ALA A 38 18.60 5.79 -7.12
N PHE A 39 19.14 6.83 -7.77
CA PHE A 39 18.42 8.08 -8.01
C PHE A 39 17.40 7.97 -9.15
N ALA A 40 17.76 7.27 -10.24
CA ALA A 40 16.84 6.95 -11.32
C ALA A 40 15.76 5.97 -10.84
N ALA A 41 16.17 5.04 -9.97
CA ALA A 41 15.26 4.05 -9.38
C ALA A 41 14.16 4.69 -8.54
N LEU A 42 14.55 5.64 -7.67
CA LEU A 42 13.63 6.41 -6.85
C LEU A 42 12.64 7.22 -7.67
N LYS A 43 13.10 7.85 -8.77
CA LYS A 43 12.25 8.68 -9.62
C LYS A 43 11.22 7.86 -10.40
N ALA A 44 11.59 6.65 -10.84
CA ALA A 44 10.69 5.73 -11.52
C ALA A 44 9.73 4.99 -10.55
N GLY A 45 10.18 4.71 -9.33
CA GLY A 45 9.38 4.06 -8.29
C GLY A 45 8.39 4.97 -7.59
N ALA A 46 8.70 6.27 -7.48
CA ALA A 46 7.85 7.28 -6.86
C ALA A 46 6.39 7.29 -7.34
N PRO A 47 6.07 7.29 -8.66
CA PRO A 47 4.69 7.24 -9.10
C PRO A 47 3.99 5.94 -8.70
N ILE A 48 4.70 4.81 -8.72
CA ILE A 48 4.12 3.49 -8.40
C ILE A 48 3.77 3.40 -6.91
N TRP A 49 4.69 3.83 -6.04
CA TRP A 49 4.42 3.90 -4.59
C TRP A 49 3.33 4.90 -4.24
N GLY A 50 3.29 6.04 -4.93
CA GLY A 50 2.22 7.01 -4.78
C GLY A 50 0.85 6.42 -5.14
N LEU A 51 0.77 5.71 -6.27
CA LEU A 51 -0.47 5.11 -6.74
C LEU A 51 -0.96 3.98 -5.81
N THR A 52 -0.04 3.18 -5.29
CA THR A 52 -0.37 2.09 -4.37
C THR A 52 -0.75 2.61 -2.98
N ALA A 53 -0.12 3.68 -2.50
CA ALA A 53 -0.54 4.37 -1.28
C ALA A 53 -1.96 4.94 -1.42
N VAL A 54 -2.25 5.60 -2.55
CA VAL A 54 -3.59 6.14 -2.83
C VAL A 54 -4.64 5.04 -2.88
N LEU A 55 -4.36 3.93 -3.59
CA LEU A 55 -5.24 2.76 -3.64
C LEU A 55 -5.49 2.17 -2.25
N ALA A 56 -4.47 2.04 -1.41
CA ALA A 56 -4.61 1.50 -0.06
C ALA A 56 -5.51 2.39 0.82
N VAL A 57 -5.38 3.71 0.71
CA VAL A 57 -6.23 4.66 1.45
C VAL A 57 -7.67 4.62 0.94
N ILE A 58 -7.89 4.59 -0.37
CA ILE A 58 -9.23 4.47 -0.96
C ILE A 58 -9.91 3.19 -0.49
N TRP A 59 -9.18 2.07 -0.49
CA TRP A 59 -9.69 0.78 -0.07
C TRP A 59 -10.08 0.75 1.40
N TYR A 60 -9.26 1.38 2.27
CA TYR A 60 -9.59 1.56 3.69
C TYR A 60 -10.90 2.34 3.89
N TYR A 61 -11.04 3.47 3.19
CA TYR A 61 -12.24 4.31 3.30
C TYR A 61 -13.49 3.61 2.77
N LEU A 62 -13.40 2.89 1.64
CA LEU A 62 -14.48 2.07 1.12
C LEU A 62 -14.93 1.00 2.12
N TYR A 63 -13.97 0.29 2.72
CA TYR A 63 -14.27 -0.76 3.69
C TYR A 63 -14.87 -0.21 4.99
N LYS A 64 -14.35 0.92 5.49
CA LYS A 64 -14.92 1.63 6.62
C LYS A 64 -16.37 2.05 6.34
N TRP A 65 -16.65 2.57 5.15
CA TRP A 65 -18.00 2.95 4.75
C TRP A 65 -18.94 1.75 4.64
N TYR A 66 -18.47 0.64 4.08
CA TYR A 66 -19.23 -0.61 4.00
C TYR A 66 -19.58 -1.18 5.39
N LEU A 67 -18.62 -1.20 6.32
CA LEU A 67 -18.83 -1.63 7.72
C LEU A 67 -19.72 -0.70 8.53
N ASN A 68 -19.80 0.58 8.14
CA ASN A 68 -20.69 1.55 8.78
C ASN A 68 -22.13 1.46 8.24
N ARG A 69 -22.32 0.95 7.02
CA ARG A 69 -23.64 0.69 6.43
C ARG A 69 -24.27 -0.64 6.86
N LYS A 70 -23.47 -1.64 7.20
CA LYS A 70 -23.92 -2.91 7.79
C LYS A 70 -24.04 -2.81 9.30
#